data_AF-M4FBF3-F1
#
_entry.id   AF-M4FBF3-F1
#
_cell.length_a   1.000
_cell.length_b   1.000
_cell.length_c   1.000
_cell.angle_alpha   90.00
_cell.angle_beta   90.00
_cell.angle_gamma   90.00
#
_symmetry.space_group_name_H-M   'P 1'
#
loop_
_entity.id
_entity.type
_entity.pdbx_description
1 polymer ?
#
loop_
_entity_poly.entity_id
_entity_poly.type
_entity_poly.pdbx_seq_one_letter_code
_entity_poly.pdbx_strand_id
1 'polypeptide(L)'
;MVNVKGGAIKEGAIYDVVSDDWEAMPEEMAAGWRGPVAAMEEETLYSVDERNGTVRIYNEEEREWREVTVVEGGEQMLKGAQQVTAFAGKLCVVNVDGSIVVVDVMAEPAKIWTVENPEGLEPVSVHVLPRMSRPDII
;
A
#
# COMPACT_ATOMS: atom_id res chain seq x y z
N MET A 1 7.48 2.44 -9.02
CA MET A 1 7.81 1.20 -8.25
C MET A 1 7.07 0.02 -8.86
N VAL A 2 7.75 -1.07 -9.20
CA VAL A 2 7.11 -2.31 -9.68
C VAL A 2 7.37 -3.41 -8.65
N ASN A 3 6.32 -4.08 -8.17
CA ASN A 3 6.46 -5.21 -7.25
C ASN A 3 6.74 -6.49 -8.05
N VAL A 4 7.94 -7.06 -7.93
CA VAL A 4 8.26 -8.40 -8.44
C VAL A 4 7.95 -9.42 -7.35
N LYS A 5 7.12 -10.42 -7.65
CA LYS A 5 6.73 -11.47 -6.69
C LYS A 5 7.95 -12.30 -6.27
N GLY A 6 7.96 -12.78 -5.01
CA GLY A 6 8.88 -13.84 -4.58
C GLY A 6 10.13 -13.38 -3.85
N GLY A 7 10.15 -12.16 -3.31
CA GLY A 7 11.20 -11.70 -2.39
C GLY A 7 12.58 -11.50 -3.02
N ALA A 8 12.65 -11.38 -4.35
CA ALA A 8 13.85 -10.92 -5.06
C ALA A 8 14.27 -9.52 -4.60
N ILE A 9 15.55 -9.17 -4.79
CA ILE A 9 16.03 -7.81 -4.61
C ILE A 9 15.23 -6.92 -5.57
N LYS A 10 14.61 -5.88 -5.02
CA LYS A 10 13.82 -4.95 -5.83
C LYS A 10 14.76 -3.89 -6.38
N GLU A 11 14.67 -3.70 -7.69
CA GLU A 11 15.25 -2.57 -8.37
C GLU A 11 14.14 -1.53 -8.59
N GLY A 12 14.52 -0.26 -8.52
CA GLY A 12 13.60 0.85 -8.70
C GLY A 12 14.28 2.04 -9.33
N ALA A 13 13.49 2.85 -10.00
CA ALA A 13 13.86 4.17 -10.46
C ALA A 13 12.82 5.17 -9.96
N ILE A 14 13.27 6.40 -9.70
CA ILE A 14 12.43 7.53 -9.36
C ILE A 14 12.39 8.42 -10.59
N TYR A 15 11.21 8.88 -10.96
CA TYR A 15 11.08 9.87 -12.02
C TYR A 15 11.00 11.25 -11.39
N ASP A 16 11.95 12.12 -11.72
CA ASP A 16 11.94 13.52 -11.30
C ASP A 16 11.23 14.36 -12.37
N VAL A 17 10.07 14.89 -11.99
CA VAL A 17 9.21 15.70 -12.87
C VAL A 17 9.87 17.04 -13.23
N VAL A 18 10.76 17.57 -12.39
CA VAL A 18 11.43 18.85 -12.62
C VAL A 18 12.53 18.71 -13.66
N SER A 19 13.33 17.65 -13.57
CA SER A 19 14.41 17.36 -14.52
C SER A 19 13.95 16.57 -15.76
N ASP A 20 12.74 16.00 -15.74
CA ASP A 20 12.18 15.12 -16.78
C ASP A 20 13.09 13.91 -17.06
N ASP A 21 13.63 13.30 -15.99
CA ASP A 21 14.56 12.17 -16.10
C ASP A 21 14.28 11.09 -15.06
N TRP A 22 14.82 9.89 -15.32
CA TRP A 22 14.79 8.76 -14.39
C TRP A 22 16.08 8.69 -13.59
N GLU A 23 15.95 8.81 -12.27
CA GLU A 23 17.05 8.66 -11.33
C GLU A 23 17.06 7.27 -10.69
N ALA A 24 18.25 6.85 -10.26
CA ALA A 24 18.39 5.63 -9.48
C ALA A 24 17.66 5.80 -8.14
N MET A 25 16.86 4.80 -7.77
CA MET A 25 16.23 4.79 -6.45
C MET A 25 17.28 4.61 -5.36
N PRO A 26 17.20 5.38 -4.25
CA PRO A 26 18.03 5.15 -3.08
C PRO A 26 18.00 3.70 -2.59
N GLU A 27 19.15 3.16 -2.19
CA GLU A 27 19.27 1.79 -1.72
C GLU A 27 18.43 1.55 -0.44
N GLU A 28 18.39 2.53 0.45
CA GLU A 28 17.64 2.47 1.72
C GLU A 28 16.13 2.42 1.47
N MET A 29 15.68 3.17 0.45
CA MET A 29 14.31 3.09 -0.03
C MET A 29 14.07 1.66 -0.57
N ALA A 30 14.84 1.20 -1.56
CA ALA A 30 14.61 -0.09 -2.21
C ALA A 30 14.68 -1.33 -1.29
N ALA A 31 15.58 -1.32 -0.30
CA ALA A 31 15.83 -2.49 0.55
C ALA A 31 14.71 -2.78 1.56
N GLY A 32 13.93 -1.77 1.95
CA GLY A 32 13.07 -1.87 3.13
C GLY A 32 11.66 -2.42 2.92
N TRP A 33 11.19 -2.62 1.67
CA TRP A 33 9.85 -3.16 1.44
C TRP A 33 9.81 -4.47 0.63
N ARG A 34 8.92 -5.36 1.05
CA ARG A 34 8.54 -6.60 0.34
C ARG A 34 7.03 -6.49 0.08
N GLY A 35 6.53 -6.87 -1.10
CA GLY A 35 5.11 -6.70 -1.44
C GLY A 35 4.70 -5.34 -2.06
N PRO A 36 3.39 -5.07 -2.19
CA PRO A 36 2.85 -3.90 -2.86
C PRO A 36 3.07 -2.60 -2.08
N VAL A 37 3.10 -1.48 -2.80
CA VAL A 37 3.30 -0.12 -2.25
C VAL A 37 2.24 0.82 -2.81
N ALA A 38 1.74 1.73 -1.97
CA ALA A 38 0.86 2.82 -2.36
C ALA A 38 1.34 4.15 -1.76
N ALA A 39 1.16 5.23 -2.52
CA ALA A 39 1.29 6.58 -2.00
C ALA A 39 -0.07 7.05 -1.46
N MET A 40 -0.06 7.68 -0.30
CA MET A 40 -1.19 8.40 0.27
C MET A 40 -0.95 9.90 0.07
N GLU A 41 -1.89 10.56 -0.60
CA GLU A 41 -1.88 12.02 -0.83
C GLU A 41 -0.58 12.53 -1.47
N GLU A 42 0.08 11.68 -2.27
CA GLU A 42 1.37 11.97 -2.95
C GLU A 42 2.55 12.28 -2.01
N GLU A 43 2.37 12.19 -0.70
CA GLU A 43 3.39 12.53 0.30
C GLU A 43 3.94 11.31 1.05
N THR A 44 3.07 10.35 1.40
CA THR A 44 3.45 9.25 2.30
C THR A 44 3.39 7.90 1.59
N LEU A 45 4.48 7.14 1.61
CA LEU A 45 4.51 5.78 1.06
C LEU A 45 4.18 4.74 2.14
N TYR A 46 3.28 3.82 1.80
CA TYR A 46 2.97 2.65 2.60
C TYR A 46 3.25 1.38 1.82
N SER A 47 3.84 0.39 2.48
CA SER A 47 4.03 -0.96 1.94
C SER A 47 3.39 -2.01 2.82
N VAL A 48 2.97 -3.13 2.20
CA VAL A 48 2.42 -4.28 2.90
C VAL A 48 3.26 -5.51 2.55
N ASP A 49 3.87 -6.13 3.55
CA ASP A 49 4.70 -7.32 3.39
C ASP A 49 3.86 -8.53 2.95
N GLU A 50 4.03 -8.98 1.71
CA GLU A 50 3.26 -10.10 1.15
C GLU A 50 3.45 -11.42 1.93
N ARG A 51 4.54 -11.59 2.69
CA ARG A 51 4.84 -12.82 3.42
C ARG A 51 4.46 -12.73 4.89
N ASN A 52 4.80 -11.61 5.52
CA ASN A 52 4.63 -11.42 6.96
C ASN A 52 3.31 -10.72 7.31
N GLY A 53 2.75 -9.94 6.39
CA GLY A 53 1.58 -9.08 6.60
C GLY A 53 1.90 -7.77 7.31
N THR A 54 3.17 -7.47 7.56
CA THR A 54 3.62 -6.24 8.21
C THR A 54 3.31 -5.02 7.34
N VAL A 55 2.68 -4.00 7.92
CA VAL A 55 2.50 -2.70 7.29
C VAL A 55 3.69 -1.81 7.63
N ARG A 56 4.27 -1.15 6.63
CA ARG A 56 5.35 -0.19 6.84
C ARG A 56 5.05 1.16 6.21
N ILE A 57 5.51 2.22 6.85
CA ILE A 57 5.49 3.61 6.36
C ILE A 57 6.91 4.04 6.07
N TYR A 58 7.15 4.70 4.93
CA TYR A 58 8.46 5.27 4.64
C TYR A 58 8.62 6.62 5.34
N ASN A 59 9.72 6.77 6.08
CA ASN A 59 10.15 8.05 6.65
C ASN A 59 11.24 8.62 5.74
N GLU A 60 10.95 9.74 5.08
CA GLU A 60 11.88 10.38 4.14
C GLU A 60 13.09 11.00 4.84
N GLU A 61 12.91 11.61 6.02
CA GLU A 61 13.98 12.27 6.77
C GLU A 61 15.08 11.30 7.19
N GLU A 62 14.69 10.16 7.74
CA GLU A 62 15.58 9.09 8.20
C GLU A 62 15.87 8.05 7.10
N ARG A 63 15.26 8.22 5.93
CA ARG A 63 15.38 7.36 4.74
C ARG A 63 15.12 5.88 5.02
N GLU A 64 14.17 5.58 5.92
CA GLU A 64 13.91 4.22 6.41
C GLU A 64 12.44 3.82 6.36
N TRP A 65 12.18 2.51 6.34
CA TRP A 65 10.83 1.96 6.48
C TRP A 65 10.55 1.62 7.95
N ARG A 66 9.53 2.25 8.52
CA ARG A 66 9.08 2.00 9.89
C ARG A 66 7.86 1.11 9.91
N GLU A 67 7.81 0.22 10.88
CA GLU A 67 6.66 -0.64 11.11
C GLU A 67 5.47 0.13 11.69
N VAL A 68 4.28 -0.11 11.16
CA VAL A 68 3.03 0.37 11.73
C VAL A 68 2.47 -0.71 12.63
N THR A 69 2.28 -0.39 13.91
CA THR A 69 1.67 -1.32 14.88
C THR A 69 0.21 -1.55 14.51
N VAL A 70 -0.15 -2.80 14.24
CA VAL A 70 -1.54 -3.20 13.96
C VAL A 70 -2.17 -3.89 15.18
N VAL A 71 -3.49 -4.00 15.19
CA VAL A 71 -4.22 -4.80 16.19
C VAL A 71 -3.70 -6.25 16.22
N GLU A 72 -3.73 -6.88 17.40
CA GLU A 72 -3.23 -8.25 17.60
C GLU A 72 -3.79 -9.24 16.57
N GLY A 73 -2.90 -9.94 15.86
CA GLY A 73 -3.25 -10.90 14.82
C GLY A 73 -3.60 -10.27 13.46
N GLY A 74 -3.57 -8.94 13.35
CA GLY A 74 -3.90 -8.19 12.14
C GLY A 74 -2.99 -8.50 10.95
N GLU A 75 -1.71 -8.79 11.19
CA GLU A 75 -0.75 -9.17 10.14
C GLU A 75 -1.17 -10.46 9.44
N GLN A 76 -1.82 -11.38 10.16
CA GLN A 76 -2.29 -12.64 9.56
C GLN A 76 -3.36 -12.40 8.48
N MET A 77 -4.12 -11.30 8.57
CA MET A 77 -5.11 -10.90 7.57
C MET A 77 -4.47 -10.29 6.31
N LEU A 78 -3.19 -9.89 6.38
CA LEU A 78 -2.49 -9.19 5.30
C LEU A 78 -1.47 -10.08 4.58
N LYS A 79 -1.30 -11.33 5.02
CA LYS A 79 -0.44 -12.29 4.31
C LYS A 79 -1.03 -12.59 2.93
N GLY A 80 -0.16 -12.57 1.93
CA GLY A 80 -0.53 -12.73 0.53
C GLY A 80 -0.97 -11.44 -0.15
N ALA A 81 -0.74 -10.27 0.45
CA ALA A 81 -1.01 -8.96 -0.17
C ALA A 81 -0.41 -8.87 -1.58
N GLN A 82 -1.27 -8.61 -2.57
CA GLN A 82 -0.88 -8.46 -3.98
C GLN A 82 -0.99 -7.03 -4.47
N GLN A 83 -2.00 -6.30 -3.99
CA GLN A 83 -2.23 -4.90 -4.32
C GLN A 83 -2.58 -4.11 -3.08
N VAL A 84 -2.24 -2.83 -3.11
CA VAL A 84 -2.64 -1.85 -2.09
C VAL A 84 -2.95 -0.53 -2.76
N THR A 85 -3.99 0.14 -2.28
CA THR A 85 -4.25 1.56 -2.54
C THR A 85 -4.40 2.28 -1.21
N ALA A 86 -4.09 3.57 -1.18
CA ALA A 86 -4.08 4.36 0.05
C ALA A 86 -4.84 5.67 -0.17
N PHE A 87 -5.73 6.01 0.77
CA PHE A 87 -6.47 7.27 0.74
C PHE A 87 -7.06 7.59 2.11
N ALA A 88 -7.03 8.88 2.49
CA ALA A 88 -7.67 9.40 3.70
C ALA A 88 -7.39 8.58 4.97
N GLY A 89 -6.11 8.25 5.20
CA GLY A 89 -5.67 7.51 6.38
C GLY A 89 -6.01 6.02 6.37
N LYS A 90 -6.40 5.45 5.22
CA LYS A 90 -6.69 4.02 5.09
C LYS A 90 -5.94 3.37 3.94
N LEU A 91 -5.57 2.12 4.14
CA LEU A 91 -5.07 1.23 3.10
C LEU A 91 -6.18 0.24 2.75
N CYS A 92 -6.37 -0.04 1.46
CA CYS A 92 -7.21 -1.12 0.99
C CYS A 92 -6.33 -2.13 0.26
N VAL A 93 -6.27 -3.34 0.78
CA VAL A 93 -5.35 -4.41 0.40
C VAL A 93 -6.14 -5.53 -0.25
N VAL A 94 -5.68 -6.00 -1.40
CA VAL A 94 -6.22 -7.21 -2.05
C VAL A 94 -5.21 -8.32 -1.90
N ASN A 95 -5.63 -9.43 -1.29
CA ASN A 95 -4.81 -10.61 -1.08
C ASN A 95 -4.94 -11.63 -2.22
N VAL A 96 -3.99 -12.57 -2.29
CA VAL A 96 -3.97 -13.66 -3.27
C VAL A 96 -5.18 -14.59 -3.22
N ASP A 97 -5.83 -14.69 -2.06
CA ASP A 97 -7.05 -15.48 -1.86
C ASP A 97 -8.32 -14.72 -2.24
N GLY A 98 -8.19 -13.51 -2.79
CA GLY A 98 -9.30 -12.66 -3.18
C GLY A 98 -9.92 -11.88 -2.03
N SER A 99 -9.40 -11.96 -0.80
CA SER A 99 -9.92 -11.12 0.30
C SER A 99 -9.53 -9.66 0.12
N ILE A 100 -10.46 -8.76 0.45
CA ILE A 100 -10.22 -7.31 0.54
C ILE A 100 -10.14 -6.93 2.01
N VAL A 101 -9.02 -6.35 2.42
CA VAL A 101 -8.76 -5.96 3.81
C VAL A 101 -8.47 -4.47 3.88
N VAL A 102 -9.14 -3.79 4.81
CA VAL A 102 -8.91 -2.37 5.07
C VAL A 102 -8.10 -2.21 6.35
N VAL A 103 -7.07 -1.37 6.29
CA VAL A 103 -6.24 -0.97 7.43
C VAL A 103 -6.44 0.52 7.69
N ASP A 104 -6.90 0.87 8.88
CA ASP A 104 -7.00 2.25 9.35
C ASP A 104 -5.71 2.65 10.07
N VAL A 105 -4.79 3.27 9.34
CA VAL A 105 -3.47 3.65 9.84
C VAL A 105 -3.49 4.90 10.72
N MET A 106 -4.64 5.56 10.84
CA MET A 106 -4.84 6.70 11.75
C MET A 106 -5.25 6.27 13.16
N ALA A 107 -5.59 4.99 13.35
CA ALA A 107 -5.85 4.43 14.66
C ALA A 107 -4.56 3.87 15.27
N GLU A 108 -4.44 3.89 16.60
CA GLU A 108 -3.28 3.35 17.31
C GLU A 108 -3.76 2.37 18.41
N PRO A 109 -3.50 1.06 18.27
CA PRO A 109 -2.93 0.38 17.09
C PRO A 109 -3.85 0.46 15.86
N ALA A 110 -3.29 0.29 14.66
CA ALA A 110 -4.03 0.37 13.41
C ALA A 110 -5.11 -0.71 13.35
N LYS A 111 -6.35 -0.31 13.05
CA LYS A 111 -7.50 -1.21 13.01
C LYS A 111 -7.56 -1.91 11.66
N ILE A 112 -7.96 -3.18 11.66
CA ILE A 112 -8.03 -4.01 10.47
C ILE A 112 -9.38 -4.72 10.39
N TRP A 113 -9.99 -4.76 9.20
CA TRP A 113 -11.21 -5.52 8.94
C TRP A 113 -11.32 -5.93 7.47
N THR A 114 -12.06 -7.01 7.22
CA THR A 114 -12.35 -7.51 5.86
C THR A 114 -13.59 -6.81 5.29
N VAL A 115 -13.60 -6.59 3.98
CA VAL A 115 -14.76 -6.14 3.21
C VAL A 115 -15.36 -7.33 2.47
N GLU A 116 -16.69 -7.41 2.45
CA GLU A 116 -17.38 -8.47 1.72
C GLU A 116 -17.24 -8.28 0.21
N ASN A 117 -16.87 -9.35 -0.48
CA ASN A 117 -16.86 -9.38 -1.93
C ASN A 117 -18.29 -9.58 -2.47
N PRO A 118 -18.65 -8.93 -3.59
CA PRO A 118 -19.88 -9.26 -4.30
C PRO A 118 -19.92 -10.73 -4.69
N GLU A 119 -21.11 -11.35 -4.58
CA GLU A 119 -21.27 -12.77 -4.83
C GLU A 119 -20.85 -13.17 -6.26
N GLY A 120 -20.03 -14.21 -6.37
CA GLY A 120 -19.53 -14.73 -7.64
C GLY A 120 -18.44 -13.88 -8.32
N LEU A 121 -17.95 -12.83 -7.67
CA LEU A 121 -16.87 -11.98 -8.19
C LEU A 121 -15.62 -12.07 -7.31
N GLU A 122 -14.46 -12.07 -7.98
CA GLU A 122 -13.14 -11.99 -7.34
C GLU A 122 -12.49 -10.64 -7.63
N PRO A 123 -11.90 -9.97 -6.63
CA PRO A 123 -11.22 -8.71 -6.84
C PRO A 123 -9.92 -8.92 -7.63
N VAL A 124 -9.84 -8.24 -8.78
CA VAL A 124 -8.63 -8.25 -9.62
C VAL A 124 -7.79 -7.00 -9.38
N SER A 125 -8.42 -5.88 -9.01
CA SER A 125 -7.71 -4.63 -8.71
C SER A 125 -8.51 -3.71 -7.81
N VAL A 126 -7.81 -2.86 -7.05
CA VAL A 126 -8.42 -1.83 -6.20
C VAL A 126 -7.94 -0.44 -6.60
N HIS A 127 -8.87 0.49 -6.75
CA HIS A 127 -8.58 1.88 -7.11
C HIS A 127 -9.43 2.82 -6.25
N VAL A 128 -8.83 3.93 -5.82
CA VAL A 128 -9.56 5.04 -5.21
C VAL A 128 -9.96 5.99 -6.33
N LEU A 129 -11.26 6.08 -6.59
CA LEU A 129 -11.79 7.04 -7.56
C LEU A 129 -12.04 8.39 -6.87
N PRO A 130 -11.73 9.52 -7.53
CA PRO A 130 -12.17 10.81 -7.03
C PRO A 130 -13.68 10.76 -6.84
N ARG A 131 -14.17 11.41 -5.78
CA ARG A 131 -15.61 11.65 -5.69
C ARG A 131 -16.02 12.36 -6.96
N MET A 132 -16.81 11.70 -7.81
CA MET A 132 -17.50 12.39 -8.88
C MET A 132 -18.37 13.43 -8.20
N SER A 133 -17.94 14.69 -8.22
CA SER A 133 -18.81 15.80 -7.89
C SER A 133 -20.06 15.60 -8.74
N ARG A 134 -21.23 15.49 -8.10
CA ARG A 134 -22.45 15.72 -8.87
C ARG A 134 -22.25 17.08 -9.54
N PRO A 135 -22.43 17.23 -10.86
CA PRO A 135 -22.49 18.57 -11.42
C PRO A 135 -23.55 19.31 -10.61
N ASP A 136 -23.17 20.42 -9.99
CA ASP A 136 -24.13 21.30 -9.35
C ASP A 136 -25.13 21.67 -10.44
N ILE A 137 -26.35 21.13 -10.33
CA ILE A 137 -27.46 21.53 -11.18
C ILE A 137 -27.84 22.92 -10.68
N ILE A 138 -27.25 23.95 -11.29
CA ILE A 138 -27.65 25.36 -11.15
C ILE A 138 -28.72 25.65 -12.21
#